data_AF-A0A9D3VZJ1-F1
#
_entry.id   AF-A0A9D3VZJ1-F1
#
_cell.length_a   1.000
_cell.length_b   1.000
_cell.length_c   1.000
_cell.angle_alpha   90.00
_cell.angle_beta   90.00
_cell.angle_gamma   90.00
#
_symmetry.space_group_name_H-M   'P 1'
#
loop_
_entity.id
_entity.type
_entity.pdbx_description
1 polymer ?
#
loop_
_entity_poly.entity_id
_entity_poly.type
_entity_poly.pdbx_seq_one_letter_code
_entity_poly.pdbx_strand_id
1 'polypeptide(L)'
;MAIPPKSVGAVIPTEDGLASRFWIKFRRESVLSLYSPFVICLASGSLEIDTFRHCIAQDVHFLKAFAQAYELAEDCADDDDAKLAISKLRKGVLEALKLHNSFVQEWGLDFVKECPINSATLKYTEFVLATASGKVEGLKAPGKLDTPFEKTKIAAYTLGAMTPCMRLYAFLGKELEALLDPSEHDHPYKKWIGNYSSEGFQATTLQTEDLLDKLSVSLTGEELNIIEKLYHQAMKLEIEFFYAQTLTQPTVIPLTKKHDPARDRLMIFSDFDLTCTVVDSSAILAEIAIVTAPKSDQNQTEGQITRMSSSELRNTWGELSQQYTEEYEQCIESMLPSKKEEFNYETLHTALEKLSDFEKRANSRVIESGVLKGLNFEDIKRAGERLILQDGCTNFLQKIVKDENLNAHVHLLSYCWCGDLIRAAFSSGGLDVVNIHANELSFQESVSTGEIIMEVQSPIDKIEAFDQIIQGCSDDKRNLTVYIGDSVGDLLCLLKADIGIVIGSSSSLRTVGDHYGVSFVPLFPGLVKKQKEYGADGSCCIWKGQSGVLYTASGWDDIHALFLGH
;
A
#
# COMPACT_ATOMS: atom_id res chain seq x y z
N MET A 1 20.52 -4.52 11.66
CA MET A 1 20.14 -5.86 11.20
C MET A 1 19.40 -6.56 12.31
N ALA A 2 18.08 -6.41 12.34
CA ALA A 2 17.26 -7.23 13.22
C ALA A 2 17.20 -8.63 12.61
N ILE A 3 17.52 -9.66 13.38
CA ILE A 3 17.05 -11.02 13.11
C ILE A 3 15.55 -10.87 12.83
N PRO A 4 15.03 -11.29 11.66
CA PRO A 4 13.61 -11.18 11.42
C PRO A 4 12.93 -11.94 12.55
N PRO A 5 11.94 -11.38 13.25
CA PRO A 5 11.09 -12.21 14.09
C PRO A 5 10.67 -13.35 13.17
N LYS A 6 10.89 -14.60 13.61
CA LYS A 6 10.37 -15.82 12.96
C LYS A 6 9.10 -15.39 12.28
N SER A 7 9.04 -15.46 10.96
CA SER A 7 7.85 -15.10 10.23
C SER A 7 6.72 -15.73 11.02
N VAL A 8 5.92 -14.90 11.67
CA VAL A 8 4.52 -15.23 11.78
C VAL A 8 4.12 -15.11 10.33
N GLY A 9 4.46 -16.14 9.54
CA GLY A 9 3.61 -16.53 8.45
C GLY A 9 2.28 -16.55 9.17
N ALA A 10 1.44 -15.58 8.83
CA ALA A 10 0.08 -15.59 9.27
C ALA A 10 -0.32 -17.02 9.00
N VAL A 11 -0.44 -17.80 10.07
CA VAL A 11 -1.24 -18.99 10.06
C VAL A 11 -2.55 -18.36 9.68
N ILE A 12 -2.86 -18.37 8.37
CA ILE A 12 -4.15 -17.90 7.86
C ILE A 12 -5.10 -18.62 8.79
N PRO A 13 -5.81 -17.90 9.66
CA PRO A 13 -6.70 -18.56 10.58
C PRO A 13 -7.62 -19.34 9.68
N THR A 14 -7.55 -20.67 9.75
CA THR A 14 -8.47 -21.55 9.04
C THR A 14 -9.92 -21.39 9.56
N GLU A 15 -10.14 -20.42 10.45
CA GLU A 15 -11.39 -19.98 11.06
C GLU A 15 -11.96 -18.68 10.47
N ASP A 16 -11.28 -18.01 9.52
CA ASP A 16 -11.84 -16.80 8.89
C ASP A 16 -12.87 -17.16 7.80
N GLY A 17 -14.07 -16.58 7.93
CA GLY A 17 -15.19 -16.72 6.98
C GLY A 17 -14.84 -16.29 5.54
N LEU A 18 -15.66 -16.70 4.55
CA LEU A 18 -15.43 -16.42 3.14
C LEU A 18 -15.37 -14.90 2.87
N ALA A 19 -16.30 -14.15 3.46
CA ALA A 19 -16.34 -12.69 3.33
C ALA A 19 -15.07 -12.02 3.88
N SER A 20 -14.59 -12.46 5.05
CA SER A 20 -13.35 -11.95 5.66
C SER A 20 -12.13 -12.20 4.77
N ARG A 21 -12.02 -13.41 4.21
CA ARG A 21 -10.95 -13.78 3.27
C ARG A 21 -10.96 -12.90 2.01
N PHE A 22 -12.14 -12.61 1.45
CA PHE A 22 -12.26 -11.72 0.30
C PHE A 22 -11.91 -10.28 0.64
N TRP A 23 -12.34 -9.77 1.81
CA TRP A 23 -11.96 -8.43 2.28
C TRP A 23 -10.44 -8.26 2.40
N ILE A 24 -9.74 -9.26 2.96
CA ILE A 24 -8.28 -9.25 3.06
C ILE A 24 -7.64 -9.30 1.67
N LYS A 25 -8.15 -10.16 0.78
CA LYS A 25 -7.62 -10.34 -0.59
C LYS A 25 -7.77 -9.09 -1.47
N PHE A 26 -8.87 -8.36 -1.32
CA PHE A 26 -9.18 -7.14 -2.07
C PHE A 26 -9.00 -5.86 -1.22
N ARG A 27 -8.05 -5.91 -0.28
CA ARG A 27 -7.72 -4.76 0.58
C ARG A 27 -7.17 -3.60 -0.23
N ARG A 28 -6.49 -3.86 -1.35
CA ARG A 28 -6.01 -2.81 -2.25
C ARG A 28 -7.16 -1.91 -2.69
N GLU A 29 -8.29 -2.48 -3.08
CA GLU A 29 -9.44 -1.73 -3.57
C GLU A 29 -10.07 -0.82 -2.48
N SER A 30 -10.08 -1.27 -1.23
CA SER A 30 -10.56 -0.45 -0.12
C SER A 30 -9.62 0.72 0.18
N VAL A 31 -8.30 0.51 0.08
CA VAL A 31 -7.30 1.59 0.16
C VAL A 31 -7.51 2.61 -0.97
N LEU A 32 -7.66 2.16 -2.22
CA LEU A 32 -7.89 3.06 -3.36
C LEU A 32 -9.18 3.90 -3.22
N SER A 33 -10.21 3.32 -2.60
CA SER A 33 -11.47 4.02 -2.29
C SER A 33 -11.31 5.04 -1.17
N LEU A 34 -10.61 4.67 -0.09
CA LEU A 34 -10.30 5.55 1.05
C LEU A 34 -9.50 6.78 0.61
N TYR A 35 -8.52 6.57 -0.26
CA TYR A 35 -7.71 7.62 -0.86
C TYR A 35 -8.34 8.22 -2.13
N SER A 36 -9.63 8.03 -2.38
CA SER A 36 -10.26 8.79 -3.45
C SER A 36 -10.26 10.29 -3.11
N PRO A 37 -10.07 11.19 -4.08
CA PRO A 37 -10.11 12.63 -3.80
C PRO A 37 -11.44 13.08 -3.18
N PHE A 38 -12.54 12.40 -3.51
CA PHE A 38 -13.85 12.62 -2.89
C PHE A 38 -13.83 12.32 -1.39
N VAL A 39 -13.34 11.13 -0.99
CA VAL A 39 -13.29 10.72 0.42
C VAL A 39 -12.33 11.61 1.22
N ILE A 40 -11.16 11.97 0.67
CA ILE A 40 -10.23 12.90 1.33
C ILE A 40 -10.87 14.28 1.56
N CYS A 41 -11.54 14.85 0.56
CA CYS A 41 -12.27 16.11 0.72
C CYS A 41 -13.40 15.99 1.76
N LEU A 42 -14.15 14.89 1.74
CA LEU A 42 -15.22 14.62 2.71
C LEU A 42 -14.67 14.51 4.14
N ALA A 43 -13.59 13.76 4.32
CA ALA A 43 -12.88 13.57 5.59
C ALA A 43 -12.35 14.87 6.18
N SER A 44 -11.85 15.76 5.31
CA SER A 44 -11.28 17.04 5.71
C SER A 44 -12.34 18.11 6.04
N GLY A 45 -13.60 17.85 5.71
CA GLY A 45 -14.69 18.84 5.77
C GLY A 45 -14.64 19.91 4.67
N SER A 46 -13.71 19.79 3.70
CA SER A 46 -13.53 20.77 2.60
C SER A 46 -14.26 20.40 1.30
N LEU A 47 -14.98 19.27 1.28
CA LEU A 47 -15.81 18.90 0.14
C LEU A 47 -16.84 20.01 -0.12
N GLU A 48 -17.06 20.37 -1.39
CA GLU A 48 -18.14 21.29 -1.75
C GLU A 48 -19.49 20.59 -1.56
N ILE A 49 -20.45 21.32 -0.98
CA ILE A 49 -21.75 20.75 -0.65
C ILE A 49 -22.50 20.25 -1.89
N ASP A 50 -22.34 20.89 -3.04
CA ASP A 50 -23.01 20.47 -4.27
C ASP A 50 -22.43 19.16 -4.84
N THR A 51 -21.13 18.92 -4.72
CA THR A 51 -20.53 17.60 -5.03
C THR A 51 -21.09 16.52 -4.10
N PHE A 52 -21.20 16.82 -2.80
CA PHE A 52 -21.80 15.88 -1.85
C PHE A 52 -23.27 15.56 -2.22
N ARG A 53 -24.07 16.59 -2.52
CA ARG A 53 -25.47 16.41 -2.95
C ARG A 53 -25.58 15.58 -4.22
N HIS A 54 -24.68 15.79 -5.19
CA HIS A 54 -24.64 14.98 -6.41
C HIS A 54 -24.36 13.50 -6.11
N CYS A 55 -23.39 13.22 -5.25
CA CYS A 55 -23.08 11.86 -4.81
C CYS A 55 -24.30 11.18 -4.15
N ILE A 56 -24.98 11.88 -3.23
CA ILE A 56 -26.19 11.39 -2.55
C ILE A 56 -27.34 11.17 -3.55
N ALA A 57 -27.47 12.03 -4.57
CA ALA A 57 -28.46 11.86 -5.63
C ALA A 57 -28.19 10.60 -6.47
N GLN A 58 -26.93 10.28 -6.77
CA GLN A 58 -26.56 9.03 -7.43
C GLN A 58 -26.82 7.81 -6.53
N ASP A 59 -26.58 7.92 -5.22
CA ASP A 59 -26.82 6.85 -4.24
C ASP A 59 -28.30 6.43 -4.15
N VAL A 60 -29.24 7.33 -4.43
CA VAL A 60 -30.67 6.98 -4.54
C VAL A 60 -30.92 5.90 -5.61
N HIS A 61 -30.14 5.89 -6.71
CA HIS A 61 -30.25 4.86 -7.74
C HIS A 61 -29.67 3.52 -7.25
N PHE A 62 -28.58 3.56 -6.48
CA PHE A 62 -28.02 2.38 -5.82
C PHE A 62 -29.01 1.72 -4.87
N LEU A 63 -29.58 2.50 -3.94
CA LEU A 63 -30.53 1.97 -2.97
C LEU A 63 -31.77 1.35 -3.63
N LYS A 64 -32.25 1.90 -4.76
CA LYS A 64 -33.34 1.30 -5.54
C LYS A 64 -32.93 -0.04 -6.16
N ALA A 65 -31.75 -0.12 -6.78
CA ALA A 65 -31.25 -1.35 -7.37
C ALA A 65 -30.96 -2.42 -6.30
N PHE A 66 -30.39 -2.02 -5.15
CA PHE A 66 -30.10 -2.92 -4.02
C PHE A 66 -31.40 -3.47 -3.41
N ALA A 67 -32.44 -2.64 -3.24
CA ALA A 67 -33.73 -3.11 -2.75
C ALA A 67 -34.37 -4.16 -3.68
N GLN A 68 -34.23 -3.99 -5.00
CA GLN A 68 -34.69 -4.96 -6.00
C GLN A 68 -33.83 -6.23 -6.01
N ALA A 69 -32.51 -6.09 -5.88
CA ALA A 69 -31.61 -7.23 -5.84
C ALA A 69 -31.85 -8.10 -4.60
N TYR A 70 -32.08 -7.49 -3.43
CA TYR A 70 -32.47 -8.24 -2.23
C TYR A 70 -33.83 -8.92 -2.37
N GLU A 71 -34.81 -8.31 -3.04
CA GLU A 71 -36.10 -8.96 -3.36
C GLU A 71 -35.89 -10.23 -4.18
N LEU A 72 -35.10 -10.14 -5.25
CA LEU A 72 -34.78 -11.30 -6.09
C LEU A 72 -33.98 -12.37 -5.33
N ALA A 73 -33.06 -11.96 -4.46
CA ALA A 73 -32.29 -12.88 -3.62
C ALA A 73 -33.18 -13.58 -2.58
N GLU A 74 -34.14 -12.88 -1.99
CA GLU A 74 -35.14 -13.41 -1.05
C GLU A 74 -35.99 -14.48 -1.73
N ASP A 75 -36.48 -14.22 -2.95
CA ASP A 75 -37.26 -15.17 -3.76
C ASP A 75 -36.44 -16.41 -4.16
N CYS A 76 -35.11 -16.28 -4.19
CA CYS A 76 -34.18 -17.34 -4.60
C CYS A 76 -33.62 -18.16 -3.42
N ALA A 77 -33.69 -17.66 -2.19
CA ALA A 77 -33.26 -18.40 -1.01
C ALA A 77 -34.23 -19.54 -0.69
N ASP A 78 -33.72 -20.72 -0.32
CA ASP A 78 -34.56 -21.87 0.06
C ASP A 78 -34.82 -21.92 1.59
N ASP A 79 -33.83 -21.48 2.38
CA ASP A 79 -33.85 -21.46 3.85
C ASP A 79 -34.65 -20.26 4.41
N ASP A 80 -35.61 -20.52 5.30
CA ASP A 80 -36.48 -19.47 5.87
C ASP A 80 -35.72 -18.47 6.74
N ASP A 81 -34.66 -18.91 7.43
CA ASP A 81 -33.79 -18.02 8.20
C ASP A 81 -33.03 -17.07 7.27
N ALA A 82 -32.50 -17.58 6.14
CA ALA A 82 -31.85 -16.77 5.12
C ALA A 82 -32.81 -15.77 4.48
N LYS A 83 -34.04 -16.19 4.13
CA LYS A 83 -35.09 -15.27 3.62
C LYS A 83 -35.36 -14.14 4.61
N LEU A 84 -35.56 -14.48 5.89
CA LEU A 84 -35.82 -13.49 6.93
C LEU A 84 -34.64 -12.51 7.08
N ALA A 85 -33.40 -12.99 7.00
CA ALA A 85 -32.21 -12.15 7.05
C ALA A 85 -32.14 -11.20 5.83
N ILE A 86 -32.34 -11.71 4.62
CA ILE A 86 -32.36 -10.89 3.38
C ILE A 86 -33.49 -9.85 3.45
N SER A 87 -34.68 -10.23 3.91
CA SER A 87 -35.83 -9.33 4.06
C SER A 87 -35.54 -8.19 5.04
N LYS A 88 -34.81 -8.46 6.12
CA LYS A 88 -34.33 -7.41 7.05
C LYS A 88 -33.35 -6.44 6.38
N LEU A 89 -32.39 -6.96 5.60
CA LEU A 89 -31.45 -6.12 4.84
C LEU A 89 -32.19 -5.23 3.84
N ARG A 90 -33.13 -5.81 3.07
CA ARG A 90 -34.02 -5.09 2.15
C ARG A 90 -34.78 -3.97 2.84
N LYS A 91 -35.35 -4.24 4.02
CA LYS A 91 -36.06 -3.24 4.83
C LYS A 91 -35.14 -2.09 5.23
N GLY A 92 -33.91 -2.38 5.66
CA GLY A 92 -32.90 -1.36 5.99
C GLY A 92 -32.60 -0.44 4.80
N VAL A 93 -32.40 -0.99 3.61
CA VAL A 93 -32.20 -0.21 2.37
C VAL A 93 -33.41 0.67 2.05
N LEU A 94 -34.63 0.15 2.18
CA LEU A 94 -35.85 0.92 1.95
C LEU A 94 -36.03 2.07 2.96
N GLU A 95 -35.60 1.89 4.21
CA GLU A 95 -35.59 2.95 5.22
C GLU A 95 -34.53 4.03 4.89
N ALA A 96 -33.32 3.61 4.50
CA ALA A 96 -32.27 4.52 4.05
C ALA A 96 -32.73 5.34 2.82
N LEU A 97 -33.40 4.70 1.85
CA LEU A 97 -33.95 5.36 0.67
C LEU A 97 -35.00 6.41 1.02
N LYS A 98 -35.86 6.16 2.01
CA LYS A 98 -36.85 7.15 2.49
C LYS A 98 -36.14 8.38 3.08
N LEU A 99 -35.09 8.15 3.87
CA LEU A 99 -34.29 9.22 4.45
C LEU A 99 -33.55 10.05 3.39
N HIS A 100 -32.99 9.40 2.37
CA HIS A 100 -32.33 10.08 1.26
C HIS A 100 -33.32 10.91 0.45
N ASN A 101 -34.50 10.36 0.14
CA ASN A 101 -35.54 11.12 -0.55
C ASN A 101 -36.02 12.35 0.25
N SER A 102 -36.13 12.27 1.58
CA SER A 102 -36.48 13.45 2.39
C SER A 102 -35.41 14.54 2.33
N PHE A 103 -34.11 14.18 2.42
CA PHE A 103 -33.03 15.16 2.29
C PHE A 103 -32.98 15.80 0.90
N VAL A 104 -33.13 14.98 -0.13
CA VAL A 104 -33.12 15.43 -1.52
C VAL A 104 -34.32 16.35 -1.81
N GLN A 105 -35.50 16.08 -1.24
CA GLN A 105 -36.67 16.96 -1.35
C GLN A 105 -36.47 18.30 -0.61
N GLU A 106 -35.80 18.27 0.55
CA GLU A 106 -35.44 19.48 1.31
C GLU A 106 -34.45 20.38 0.55
N TRP A 107 -33.60 19.81 -0.31
CA TRP A 107 -32.66 20.56 -1.16
C TRP A 107 -33.30 21.21 -2.39
N GLY A 108 -34.56 20.89 -2.71
CA GLY A 108 -35.34 21.48 -3.80
C GLY A 108 -35.55 20.55 -5.00
N LEU A 109 -36.75 20.63 -5.61
CA LEU A 109 -37.22 19.72 -6.68
C LEU A 109 -36.46 19.86 -8.01
N ASP A 110 -35.80 20.99 -8.26
CA ASP A 110 -35.05 21.22 -9.51
C ASP A 110 -33.76 20.39 -9.56
N PHE A 111 -33.08 20.19 -8.43
CA PHE A 111 -31.82 19.44 -8.34
C PHE A 111 -31.98 17.95 -8.75
N VAL A 112 -33.14 17.36 -8.52
CA VAL A 112 -33.43 15.94 -8.83
C VAL A 112 -33.71 15.71 -10.30
N LYS A 113 -34.36 16.66 -10.98
CA LYS A 113 -34.62 16.59 -12.42
C LYS A 113 -33.35 16.82 -13.24
N GLU A 114 -32.35 17.48 -12.66
CA GLU A 114 -31.10 17.88 -13.33
C GLU A 114 -29.94 16.89 -13.12
N CYS A 115 -30.11 15.83 -12.33
CA CYS A 115 -29.04 14.87 -12.03
C CYS A 115 -29.27 13.52 -12.75
N PRO A 116 -28.86 13.38 -14.03
CA PRO A 116 -28.95 12.11 -14.73
C PRO A 116 -28.02 11.06 -14.09
N ILE A 117 -28.39 9.78 -14.21
CA ILE A 117 -27.54 8.68 -13.75
C ILE A 117 -26.20 8.74 -14.50
N ASN A 118 -25.10 8.74 -13.75
CA ASN A 118 -23.76 8.75 -14.36
C ASN A 118 -23.35 7.33 -14.80
N SER A 119 -22.29 7.23 -15.61
CA SER A 119 -21.87 5.94 -16.16
C SER A 119 -21.42 4.94 -15.09
N ALA A 120 -20.80 5.39 -13.99
CA ALA A 120 -20.32 4.49 -12.94
C ALA A 120 -21.49 3.89 -12.16
N THR A 121 -22.45 4.73 -11.77
CA THR A 121 -23.69 4.32 -11.11
C THR A 121 -24.50 3.38 -12.00
N LEU A 122 -24.62 3.66 -13.30
CA LEU A 122 -25.31 2.78 -14.23
C LEU A 122 -24.64 1.39 -14.31
N LYS A 123 -23.33 1.34 -14.56
CA LYS A 123 -22.58 0.08 -14.65
C LYS A 123 -22.77 -0.80 -13.41
N TYR A 124 -22.70 -0.20 -12.22
CA TYR A 124 -22.77 -0.96 -10.98
C TYR A 124 -24.20 -1.41 -10.67
N THR A 125 -25.20 -0.54 -10.85
CA THR A 125 -26.60 -0.95 -10.68
C THR A 125 -27.01 -2.05 -11.68
N GLU A 126 -26.58 -1.96 -12.94
CA GLU A 126 -26.80 -3.02 -13.94
C GLU A 126 -26.09 -4.33 -13.56
N PHE A 127 -24.84 -4.26 -13.07
CA PHE A 127 -24.09 -5.43 -12.60
C PHE A 127 -24.81 -6.17 -11.47
N VAL A 128 -25.27 -5.45 -10.44
CA VAL A 128 -25.98 -6.04 -9.30
C VAL A 128 -27.31 -6.65 -9.74
N LEU A 129 -28.10 -5.93 -10.55
CA LEU A 129 -29.39 -6.44 -11.04
C LEU A 129 -29.23 -7.62 -12.00
N ALA A 130 -28.21 -7.62 -12.85
CA ALA A 130 -27.89 -8.75 -13.72
C ALA A 130 -27.54 -9.99 -12.90
N THR A 131 -26.70 -9.83 -11.87
CA THR A 131 -26.32 -10.89 -10.93
C THR A 131 -27.56 -11.46 -10.22
N ALA A 132 -28.40 -10.59 -9.66
CA ALA A 132 -29.63 -10.97 -8.97
C ALA A 132 -30.67 -11.63 -9.88
N SER A 133 -30.65 -11.30 -11.19
CA SER A 133 -31.50 -11.94 -12.20
C SER A 133 -30.91 -13.28 -12.71
N GLY A 134 -29.80 -13.76 -12.15
CA GLY A 134 -29.14 -15.00 -12.54
C GLY A 134 -28.30 -14.91 -13.83
N LYS A 135 -28.01 -13.70 -14.34
CA LYS A 135 -27.12 -13.49 -15.50
C LYS A 135 -25.65 -13.51 -15.06
N VAL A 136 -25.23 -14.62 -14.49
CA VAL A 136 -23.84 -14.83 -14.05
C VAL A 136 -23.18 -15.87 -14.94
N GLU A 137 -21.94 -15.61 -15.33
CA GLU A 137 -21.15 -16.53 -16.15
C GLU A 137 -21.02 -17.89 -15.42
N GLY A 138 -21.30 -18.99 -16.13
CA GLY A 138 -21.29 -20.35 -15.56
C GLY A 138 -22.65 -20.86 -15.05
N LEU A 139 -23.66 -19.99 -14.89
CA LEU A 139 -25.04 -20.44 -14.64
C LEU A 139 -25.78 -20.77 -15.94
N LYS A 140 -26.66 -21.77 -15.89
CA LYS A 140 -27.65 -22.00 -16.95
C LYS A 140 -28.58 -20.80 -17.02
N ALA A 141 -29.06 -20.46 -18.22
CA ALA A 141 -29.91 -19.30 -18.46
C ALA A 141 -31.10 -19.22 -17.46
N PRO A 142 -31.53 -18.01 -17.05
CA PRO A 142 -32.51 -17.79 -15.96
C PRO A 142 -33.84 -18.57 -16.08
N GLY A 143 -34.22 -19.03 -17.29
CA GLY A 143 -35.41 -19.84 -17.54
C GLY A 143 -35.21 -21.37 -17.49
N LYS A 144 -34.05 -21.86 -17.02
CA LYS A 144 -33.71 -23.30 -16.88
C LYS A 144 -33.16 -23.67 -15.49
N LEU A 145 -33.41 -22.82 -14.49
CA LEU A 145 -33.03 -23.08 -13.10
C LEU A 145 -34.18 -23.88 -12.47
N ASP A 146 -34.04 -25.20 -12.50
CA ASP A 146 -35.14 -26.12 -12.23
C ASP A 146 -35.17 -26.57 -10.76
N THR A 147 -34.08 -26.34 -10.00
CA THR A 147 -33.95 -26.85 -8.62
C THR A 147 -33.86 -25.73 -7.57
N PRO A 148 -34.43 -25.92 -6.35
CA PRO A 148 -34.27 -24.99 -5.23
C PRO A 148 -32.80 -24.67 -4.88
N PHE A 149 -31.91 -25.67 -5.08
CA PHE A 149 -30.47 -25.51 -4.91
C PHE A 149 -29.86 -24.52 -5.93
N GLU A 150 -30.23 -24.64 -7.22
CA GLU A 150 -29.77 -23.69 -8.25
C GLU A 150 -30.27 -22.26 -8.00
N LYS A 151 -31.45 -22.08 -7.39
CA LYS A 151 -31.94 -20.76 -6.96
C LYS A 151 -31.15 -20.21 -5.79
N THR A 152 -30.85 -21.03 -4.78
CA THR A 152 -30.06 -20.58 -3.60
C THR A 152 -28.68 -20.06 -4.00
N LYS A 153 -28.07 -20.59 -5.08
CA LYS A 153 -26.81 -20.06 -5.64
C LYS A 153 -26.95 -18.60 -6.08
N ILE A 154 -28.09 -18.21 -6.66
CA ILE A 154 -28.32 -16.81 -7.05
C ILE A 154 -28.37 -15.92 -5.83
N ALA A 155 -29.01 -16.35 -4.73
CA ALA A 155 -28.98 -15.60 -3.48
C ALA A 155 -27.54 -15.40 -2.97
N ALA A 156 -26.72 -16.46 -2.97
CA ALA A 156 -25.31 -16.39 -2.59
C ALA A 156 -24.50 -15.44 -3.50
N TYR A 157 -24.69 -15.52 -4.83
CA TYR A 157 -24.00 -14.68 -5.81
C TYR A 157 -24.42 -13.21 -5.68
N THR A 158 -25.70 -12.97 -5.44
CA THR A 158 -26.24 -11.62 -5.21
C THR A 158 -25.63 -11.01 -3.96
N LEU A 159 -25.57 -11.75 -2.85
CA LEU A 159 -24.86 -11.28 -1.66
C LEU A 159 -23.37 -11.08 -1.93
N GLY A 160 -22.72 -11.99 -2.68
CA GLY A 160 -21.33 -11.82 -3.10
C GLY A 160 -21.05 -10.49 -3.81
N ALA A 161 -22.00 -10.02 -4.62
CA ALA A 161 -21.92 -8.74 -5.33
C ALA A 161 -22.31 -7.52 -4.47
N MET A 162 -23.01 -7.70 -3.35
CA MET A 162 -23.55 -6.60 -2.52
C MET A 162 -22.80 -6.40 -1.19
N THR A 163 -22.28 -7.48 -0.58
CA THR A 163 -21.50 -7.45 0.66
C THR A 163 -20.31 -6.48 0.61
N PRO A 164 -19.55 -6.36 -0.49
CA PRO A 164 -18.45 -5.39 -0.61
C PRO A 164 -18.85 -3.96 -0.28
N CYS A 165 -20.03 -3.54 -0.76
CA CYS A 165 -20.55 -2.18 -0.51
C CYS A 165 -20.73 -1.93 0.99
N MET A 166 -21.47 -2.82 1.67
CA MET A 166 -21.71 -2.72 3.11
C MET A 166 -20.39 -2.68 3.90
N ARG A 167 -19.47 -3.60 3.56
CA ARG A 167 -18.17 -3.71 4.22
C ARG A 167 -17.30 -2.48 4.00
N LEU A 168 -17.24 -1.96 2.76
CA LEU A 168 -16.45 -0.78 2.42
C LEU A 168 -16.96 0.45 3.15
N TYR A 169 -18.26 0.71 3.15
CA TYR A 169 -18.83 1.87 3.85
C TYR A 169 -18.66 1.77 5.37
N ALA A 170 -18.77 0.57 5.95
CA ALA A 170 -18.47 0.34 7.36
C ALA A 170 -17.00 0.66 7.69
N PHE A 171 -16.07 0.25 6.83
CA PHE A 171 -14.65 0.56 6.94
C PHE A 171 -14.38 2.07 6.82
N LEU A 172 -14.88 2.71 5.76
CA LEU A 172 -14.73 4.16 5.56
C LEU A 172 -15.31 4.94 6.74
N GLY A 173 -16.50 4.56 7.22
CA GLY A 173 -17.12 5.19 8.39
C GLY A 173 -16.19 5.19 9.62
N LYS A 174 -15.53 4.06 9.90
CA LYS A 174 -14.60 3.94 11.03
C LYS A 174 -13.31 4.73 10.85
N GLU A 175 -12.70 4.65 9.66
CA GLU A 175 -11.49 5.43 9.35
C GLU A 175 -11.75 6.94 9.46
N LEU A 176 -12.91 7.40 8.98
CA LEU A 176 -13.30 8.81 9.02
C LEU A 176 -13.71 9.28 10.42
N GLU A 177 -14.42 8.45 11.18
CA GLU A 177 -14.79 8.75 12.57
C GLU A 177 -13.54 9.00 13.44
N ALA A 178 -12.47 8.24 13.22
CA ALA A 178 -11.20 8.40 13.94
C ALA A 178 -10.49 9.75 13.68
N LEU A 179 -10.87 10.46 12.61
CA LEU A 179 -10.30 11.76 12.25
C LEU A 179 -11.11 12.95 12.80
N LEU A 180 -12.32 12.71 13.30
CA LEU A 180 -13.16 13.78 13.83
C LEU A 180 -12.57 14.31 15.14
N ASP A 181 -12.29 15.61 15.18
CA ASP A 181 -11.91 16.27 16.43
C ASP A 181 -13.15 16.37 17.34
N PRO A 182 -13.11 15.83 18.57
CA PRO A 182 -14.23 15.93 19.52
C PRO A 182 -14.59 17.38 19.86
N SER A 183 -13.64 18.31 19.76
CA SER A 183 -13.83 19.74 19.96
C SER A 183 -14.38 20.47 18.73
N GLU A 184 -14.33 19.84 17.55
CA GLU A 184 -14.93 20.36 16.32
C GLU A 184 -16.44 20.03 16.31
N HIS A 185 -17.22 21.03 16.67
CA HIS A 185 -18.68 20.89 16.73
C HIS A 185 -19.37 20.98 15.36
N ASP A 186 -18.69 21.51 14.32
CA ASP A 186 -19.33 21.95 13.07
C ASP A 186 -18.81 21.25 11.80
N HIS A 187 -18.31 20.01 11.91
CA HIS A 187 -17.87 19.26 10.73
C HIS A 187 -19.09 18.96 9.81
N PRO A 188 -19.15 19.47 8.56
CA PRO A 188 -20.36 19.44 7.72
C PRO A 188 -20.93 18.03 7.47
N TYR A 189 -20.04 17.04 7.40
CA TYR A 189 -20.37 15.65 7.08
C TYR A 189 -20.44 14.71 8.30
N LYS A 190 -20.40 15.24 9.52
CA LYS A 190 -20.34 14.44 10.76
C LYS A 190 -21.48 13.43 10.88
N LYS A 191 -22.69 13.82 10.48
CA LYS A 191 -23.87 12.93 10.51
C LYS A 191 -23.74 11.77 9.53
N TRP A 192 -23.20 12.02 8.35
CA TRP A 192 -22.98 10.97 7.35
C TRP A 192 -21.93 9.97 7.84
N ILE A 193 -20.79 10.47 8.35
CA ILE A 193 -19.72 9.64 8.93
C ILE A 193 -20.28 8.81 10.09
N GLY A 194 -20.99 9.47 11.03
CA GLY A 194 -21.57 8.83 12.21
C GLY A 194 -22.59 7.74 11.90
N ASN A 195 -23.30 7.81 10.77
CA ASN A 195 -24.23 6.75 10.36
C ASN A 195 -23.47 5.46 10.02
N TYR A 196 -22.42 5.54 9.21
CA TYR A 196 -21.65 4.37 8.76
C TYR A 196 -20.70 3.84 9.83
N SER A 197 -20.24 4.70 10.75
CA SER A 197 -19.43 4.28 11.91
C SER A 197 -20.25 3.70 13.06
N SER A 198 -21.58 3.90 13.06
CA SER A 198 -22.47 3.46 14.15
C SER A 198 -22.43 1.94 14.38
N GLU A 199 -22.55 1.53 15.64
CA GLU A 199 -22.61 0.10 16.02
C GLU A 199 -23.72 -0.66 15.27
N GLY A 200 -24.85 -0.01 14.99
CA GLY A 200 -25.95 -0.60 14.24
C GLY A 200 -25.58 -0.91 12.79
N PHE A 201 -24.88 0.00 12.11
CA PHE A 201 -24.42 -0.24 10.73
C PHE A 201 -23.33 -1.32 10.68
N GLN A 202 -22.41 -1.29 11.64
CA GLN A 202 -21.36 -2.30 11.77
C GLN A 202 -21.95 -3.70 12.03
N ALA A 203 -22.94 -3.81 12.92
CA ALA A 203 -23.64 -5.06 13.17
C ALA A 203 -24.40 -5.57 11.93
N THR A 204 -25.02 -4.68 11.16
CA THR A 204 -25.70 -5.06 9.90
C THR A 204 -24.72 -5.56 8.85
N THR A 205 -23.53 -4.96 8.80
CA THR A 205 -22.44 -5.40 7.91
C THR A 205 -21.97 -6.81 8.27
N LEU A 206 -21.69 -7.07 9.55
CA LEU A 206 -21.33 -8.41 10.02
C LEU A 206 -22.41 -9.44 9.72
N GLN A 207 -23.69 -9.10 9.95
CA GLN A 207 -24.82 -9.98 9.58
C GLN A 207 -24.88 -10.29 8.08
N THR A 208 -24.47 -9.34 7.23
CA THR A 208 -24.41 -9.54 5.77
C THR A 208 -23.26 -10.47 5.39
N GLU A 209 -22.10 -10.32 6.05
CA GLU A 209 -20.93 -11.21 5.90
C GLU A 209 -21.25 -12.64 6.37
N ASP A 210 -21.82 -12.81 7.57
CA ASP A 210 -22.24 -14.09 8.12
C ASP A 210 -23.26 -14.81 7.23
N LEU A 211 -24.19 -14.06 6.64
CA LEU A 211 -25.20 -14.61 5.74
C LEU A 211 -24.57 -15.08 4.41
N LEU A 212 -23.63 -14.32 3.85
CA LEU A 212 -22.87 -14.75 2.67
C LEU A 212 -22.10 -16.04 2.97
N ASP A 213 -21.46 -16.12 4.14
CA ASP A 213 -20.73 -17.31 4.57
C ASP A 213 -21.67 -18.52 4.70
N LYS A 214 -22.83 -18.34 5.37
CA LYS A 214 -23.86 -19.38 5.51
C LYS A 214 -24.35 -19.90 4.15
N LEU A 215 -24.68 -19.01 3.22
CA LEU A 215 -25.15 -19.39 1.89
C LEU A 215 -24.08 -20.08 1.04
N SER A 216 -22.80 -19.87 1.38
CA SER A 216 -21.65 -20.40 0.63
C SER A 216 -21.19 -21.78 1.11
N VAL A 217 -21.65 -22.28 2.27
CA VAL A 217 -21.20 -23.55 2.87
C VAL A 217 -21.36 -24.76 1.93
N SER A 218 -22.43 -24.78 1.13
CA SER A 218 -22.76 -25.91 0.25
C SER A 218 -22.21 -25.79 -1.17
N LEU A 219 -21.47 -24.71 -1.46
CA LEU A 219 -20.95 -24.42 -2.79
C LEU A 219 -19.63 -25.15 -3.07
N THR A 220 -19.43 -25.52 -4.32
CA THR A 220 -18.19 -26.10 -4.83
C THR A 220 -17.10 -25.03 -4.98
N GLY A 221 -15.84 -25.45 -5.10
CA GLY A 221 -14.72 -24.52 -5.30
C GLY A 221 -14.86 -23.63 -6.55
N GLU A 222 -15.44 -24.14 -7.63
CA GLU A 222 -15.72 -23.35 -8.84
C GLU A 222 -16.77 -22.26 -8.59
N GLU A 223 -17.80 -22.58 -7.81
CA GLU A 223 -18.87 -21.64 -7.46
C GLU A 223 -18.40 -20.57 -6.45
N LEU A 224 -17.52 -20.94 -5.50
CA LEU A 224 -16.87 -19.99 -4.61
C LEU A 224 -15.96 -19.01 -5.40
N ASN A 225 -15.27 -19.50 -6.44
CA ASN A 225 -14.48 -18.65 -7.33
C ASN A 225 -15.37 -17.66 -8.12
N ILE A 226 -16.63 -18.01 -8.42
CA ILE A 226 -17.58 -17.06 -9.02
C ILE A 226 -17.92 -15.94 -8.03
N ILE A 227 -18.21 -16.27 -6.76
CA ILE A 227 -18.46 -15.27 -5.72
C ILE A 227 -17.24 -14.36 -5.56
N GLU A 228 -16.03 -14.91 -5.54
CA GLU A 228 -14.80 -14.13 -5.47
C GLU A 228 -14.73 -13.08 -6.60
N LYS A 229 -15.00 -13.50 -7.85
CA LYS A 229 -15.01 -12.59 -9.01
C LYS A 229 -16.07 -11.50 -8.89
N LEU A 230 -17.27 -11.86 -8.42
CA LEU A 230 -18.36 -10.90 -8.20
C LEU A 230 -18.00 -9.89 -7.10
N TYR A 231 -17.43 -10.36 -6.00
CA TYR A 231 -16.97 -9.53 -4.88
C TYR A 231 -15.90 -8.52 -5.36
N HIS A 232 -14.89 -9.01 -6.08
CA HIS A 232 -13.84 -8.17 -6.65
C HIS A 232 -14.39 -7.14 -7.66
N GLN A 233 -15.33 -7.55 -8.52
CA GLN A 233 -15.94 -6.66 -9.49
C GLN A 233 -16.73 -5.54 -8.80
N ALA A 234 -17.47 -5.85 -7.73
CA ALA A 234 -18.15 -4.84 -6.92
C ALA A 234 -17.17 -3.85 -6.29
N MET A 235 -16.06 -4.32 -5.71
CA MET A 235 -15.01 -3.44 -5.16
C MET A 235 -14.42 -2.49 -6.22
N LYS A 236 -14.20 -2.97 -7.45
CA LYS A 236 -13.76 -2.10 -8.57
C LYS A 236 -14.80 -1.04 -8.94
N LEU A 237 -16.08 -1.42 -8.94
CA LEU A 237 -17.17 -0.51 -9.26
C LEU A 237 -17.40 0.54 -8.15
N GLU A 238 -17.13 0.22 -6.88
CA GLU A 238 -17.08 1.20 -5.78
C GLU A 238 -16.01 2.26 -6.02
N ILE A 239 -14.81 1.84 -6.44
CA ILE A 239 -13.75 2.79 -6.80
C ILE A 239 -14.21 3.67 -7.96
N GLU A 240 -14.72 3.08 -9.05
CA GLU A 240 -15.25 3.85 -10.19
C GLU A 240 -16.32 4.86 -9.74
N PHE A 241 -17.17 4.49 -8.77
CA PHE A 241 -18.19 5.38 -8.23
C PHE A 241 -17.60 6.59 -7.50
N PHE A 242 -16.61 6.39 -6.62
CA PHE A 242 -15.98 7.50 -5.90
C PHE A 242 -15.18 8.42 -6.85
N TYR A 243 -14.52 7.87 -7.87
CA TYR A 243 -13.75 8.66 -8.83
C TYR A 243 -14.59 9.33 -9.91
N ALA A 244 -15.83 8.87 -10.15
CA ALA A 244 -16.77 9.52 -11.04
C ALA A 244 -17.36 10.83 -10.47
N GLN A 245 -17.18 11.11 -9.17
CA GLN A 245 -17.68 12.33 -8.57
C GLN A 245 -16.92 13.55 -9.09
N THR A 246 -17.66 14.55 -9.61
CA THR A 246 -17.07 15.78 -10.13
C THR A 246 -16.59 16.68 -8.99
N LEU A 247 -15.28 16.91 -8.94
CA LEU A 247 -14.64 17.79 -7.97
C LEU A 247 -14.15 19.06 -8.68
N THR A 248 -14.82 20.17 -8.40
CA THR A 248 -14.50 21.54 -8.86
C THR A 248 -13.43 22.17 -7.98
N GLN A 249 -13.41 21.81 -6.70
CA GLN A 249 -12.40 22.26 -5.75
C GLN A 249 -11.04 21.62 -6.05
N PRO A 250 -9.95 22.32 -5.72
CA PRO A 250 -8.61 21.77 -5.88
C PRO A 250 -8.33 20.71 -4.80
N THR A 251 -7.73 19.59 -5.21
CA THR A 251 -7.43 18.43 -4.37
C THR A 251 -5.92 18.24 -4.19
N VAL A 252 -5.51 17.71 -3.04
CA VAL A 252 -4.10 17.37 -2.76
C VAL A 252 -3.67 16.04 -3.38
N ILE A 253 -4.62 15.23 -3.82
CA ILE A 253 -4.38 13.95 -4.50
C ILE A 253 -5.29 13.76 -5.73
N PRO A 254 -4.92 12.87 -6.68
CA PRO A 254 -3.59 12.25 -6.77
C PRO A 254 -2.51 13.30 -7.09
N LEU A 255 -1.29 13.11 -6.59
CA LEU A 255 -0.20 14.09 -6.75
C LEU A 255 0.09 14.41 -8.22
N THR A 256 -0.15 13.45 -9.10
CA THR A 256 0.07 13.57 -10.55
C THR A 256 -1.01 14.38 -11.28
N LYS A 257 -2.18 14.62 -10.67
CA LYS A 257 -3.33 15.29 -11.35
C LYS A 257 -3.02 16.72 -11.83
N LYS A 258 -2.15 17.43 -11.12
CA LYS A 258 -1.76 18.81 -11.43
C LYS A 258 -0.34 18.93 -12.00
N HIS A 259 0.28 17.79 -12.32
CA HIS A 259 1.62 17.74 -12.83
C HIS A 259 1.65 18.25 -14.28
N ASP A 260 2.47 19.26 -14.56
CA ASP A 260 2.73 19.75 -15.91
C ASP A 260 4.11 19.22 -16.37
N PRO A 261 4.22 18.19 -17.22
CA PRO A 261 5.51 17.60 -17.60
C PRO A 261 6.48 18.57 -18.30
N ALA A 262 5.98 19.70 -18.83
CA ALA A 262 6.81 20.74 -19.40
C ALA A 262 7.54 21.57 -18.33
N ARG A 263 6.97 21.67 -17.12
CA ARG A 263 7.45 22.52 -16.02
C ARG A 263 7.86 21.75 -14.78
N ASP A 264 7.32 20.57 -14.58
CA ASP A 264 7.47 19.76 -13.38
C ASP A 264 8.25 18.49 -13.70
N ARG A 265 8.90 17.94 -12.67
CA ARG A 265 9.61 16.67 -12.72
C ARG A 265 9.36 15.92 -11.41
N LEU A 266 8.95 14.67 -11.52
CA LEU A 266 8.74 13.81 -10.37
C LEU A 266 10.02 12.99 -10.11
N MET A 267 10.68 13.23 -8.98
CA MET A 267 11.89 12.52 -8.57
C MET A 267 11.53 11.56 -7.42
N ILE A 268 11.47 10.25 -7.71
CA ILE A 268 11.20 9.22 -6.72
C ILE A 268 12.50 8.53 -6.34
N PHE A 269 12.82 8.58 -5.06
CA PHE A 269 13.91 7.86 -4.44
C PHE A 269 13.31 6.77 -3.56
N SER A 270 13.90 5.58 -3.58
CA SER A 270 13.50 4.51 -2.68
C SER A 270 14.72 3.77 -2.17
N ASP A 271 14.69 3.37 -0.90
CA ASP A 271 15.52 2.27 -0.44
C ASP A 271 15.05 0.96 -1.08
N PHE A 272 15.92 -0.05 -1.07
CA PHE A 272 15.62 -1.37 -1.63
C PHE A 272 15.25 -2.40 -0.56
N ASP A 273 16.04 -2.50 0.50
CA ASP A 273 15.98 -3.60 1.45
C ASP A 273 14.84 -3.39 2.45
N LEU A 274 13.92 -4.36 2.55
CA LEU A 274 12.69 -4.28 3.37
C LEU A 274 11.69 -3.19 2.94
N THR A 275 12.15 -2.19 2.18
CA THR A 275 11.32 -1.17 1.52
C THR A 275 10.70 -1.71 0.22
N CYS A 276 11.52 -2.18 -0.72
CA CYS A 276 11.04 -2.82 -1.95
C CYS A 276 10.97 -4.34 -1.81
N THR A 277 11.83 -4.95 -1.00
CA THR A 277 11.91 -6.40 -0.82
C THR A 277 11.20 -6.86 0.46
N VAL A 278 10.83 -8.14 0.52
CA VAL A 278 10.30 -8.75 1.77
C VAL A 278 11.43 -9.27 2.67
N VAL A 279 12.62 -9.48 2.09
CA VAL A 279 13.79 -10.04 2.76
C VAL A 279 15.02 -9.20 2.42
N ASP A 280 15.89 -9.01 3.41
CA ASP A 280 17.16 -8.29 3.29
C ASP A 280 18.11 -8.95 2.27
N SER A 281 18.67 -8.14 1.37
CA SER A 281 19.57 -8.58 0.30
C SER A 281 20.87 -9.19 0.82
N SER A 282 21.40 -8.74 1.96
CA SER A 282 22.62 -9.28 2.56
C SER A 282 22.42 -10.74 3.01
N ALA A 283 21.25 -11.05 3.57
CA ALA A 283 20.89 -12.41 3.98
C ALA A 283 20.77 -13.35 2.77
N ILE A 284 20.30 -12.83 1.64
CA ILE A 284 20.19 -13.59 0.39
C ILE A 284 21.57 -13.90 -0.17
N LEU A 285 22.47 -12.91 -0.24
CA LEU A 285 23.85 -13.12 -0.69
C LEU A 285 24.58 -14.13 0.19
N ALA A 286 24.40 -14.04 1.52
CA ALA A 286 24.96 -15.01 2.46
C ALA A 286 24.40 -16.43 2.26
N GLU A 287 23.09 -16.58 2.03
CA GLU A 287 22.49 -17.90 1.79
C GLU A 287 22.99 -18.51 0.48
N ILE A 288 23.12 -17.71 -0.60
CA ILE A 288 23.73 -18.17 -1.85
C ILE A 288 25.16 -18.64 -1.58
N ALA A 289 25.92 -17.88 -0.79
CA ALA A 289 27.30 -18.22 -0.45
C ALA A 289 27.36 -19.56 0.30
N ILE A 290 26.47 -19.78 1.26
CA ILE A 290 26.43 -21.00 2.08
C ILE A 290 25.99 -22.22 1.25
N VAL A 291 24.96 -22.08 0.41
CA VAL A 291 24.37 -23.19 -0.36
C VAL A 291 25.27 -23.63 -1.52
N THR A 292 25.99 -22.70 -2.15
CA THR A 292 26.86 -22.99 -3.30
C THR A 292 28.30 -23.35 -2.90
N ALA A 293 28.64 -23.27 -1.60
CA ALA A 293 29.97 -23.59 -1.11
C ALA A 293 30.24 -25.11 -1.06
N PRO A 294 31.51 -25.53 -1.21
CA PRO A 294 31.89 -26.93 -1.09
C PRO A 294 31.57 -27.46 0.32
N LYS A 295 31.20 -28.73 0.38
CA LYS A 295 31.08 -29.45 1.67
C LYS A 295 32.48 -29.76 2.20
N SER A 296 32.63 -29.81 3.52
CA SER A 296 33.90 -30.03 4.24
C SER A 296 34.74 -31.21 3.73
N ASP A 297 34.10 -32.18 3.08
CA ASP A 297 34.71 -33.46 2.66
C ASP A 297 35.13 -33.50 1.18
N GLN A 298 35.00 -32.39 0.42
CA GLN A 298 35.40 -32.32 -0.99
C GLN A 298 36.74 -31.57 -1.14
N ASN A 299 37.78 -32.29 -1.57
CA ASN A 299 39.11 -31.71 -1.86
C ASN A 299 39.00 -30.64 -2.96
N GLN A 300 39.42 -29.41 -2.66
CA GLN A 300 39.58 -28.35 -3.65
C GLN A 300 40.62 -28.77 -4.69
N THR A 301 40.25 -28.71 -5.97
CA THR A 301 41.14 -29.05 -7.08
C THR A 301 42.13 -27.91 -7.31
N GLU A 302 43.40 -28.22 -7.57
CA GLU A 302 44.46 -27.22 -7.82
C GLU A 302 44.03 -26.26 -8.94
N GLY A 303 43.91 -24.97 -8.63
CA GLY A 303 43.55 -23.90 -9.58
C GLY A 303 42.24 -23.16 -9.28
N GLN A 304 41.42 -23.62 -8.34
CA GLN A 304 40.22 -22.90 -7.90
C GLN A 304 40.54 -21.86 -6.81
N ILE A 305 39.82 -20.73 -6.83
CA ILE A 305 39.89 -19.71 -5.77
C ILE A 305 39.62 -20.37 -4.42
N THR A 306 40.53 -20.24 -3.45
CA THR A 306 40.36 -20.77 -2.09
C THR A 306 39.12 -20.14 -1.46
N ARG A 307 38.07 -20.95 -1.28
CA ARG A 307 36.76 -20.58 -0.74
C ARG A 307 36.49 -21.35 0.56
N MET A 308 35.82 -20.70 1.51
CA MET A 308 35.36 -21.34 2.74
C MET A 308 34.37 -22.47 2.46
N SER A 309 34.34 -23.48 3.32
CA SER A 309 33.32 -24.52 3.29
C SER A 309 31.95 -24.00 3.74
N SER A 310 30.88 -24.71 3.38
CA SER A 310 29.50 -24.34 3.77
C SER A 310 29.32 -24.19 5.30
N SER A 311 29.98 -25.03 6.10
CA SER A 311 29.94 -24.94 7.57
C SER A 311 30.69 -23.73 8.12
N GLU A 312 31.86 -23.41 7.54
CA GLU A 312 32.64 -22.23 7.94
C GLU A 312 31.88 -20.95 7.59
N LEU A 313 31.31 -20.85 6.38
CA LEU A 313 30.51 -19.69 5.98
C LEU A 313 29.31 -19.47 6.89
N ARG A 314 28.61 -20.55 7.28
CA ARG A 314 27.48 -20.45 8.20
C ARG A 314 27.90 -19.91 9.57
N ASN A 315 29.03 -20.38 10.10
CA ASN A 315 29.54 -19.92 11.38
C ASN A 315 29.99 -18.46 11.30
N THR A 316 30.79 -18.11 10.30
CA THR A 316 31.29 -16.74 10.10
C THR A 316 30.16 -15.75 9.83
N TRP A 317 29.15 -16.12 9.02
CA TRP A 317 27.97 -15.29 8.83
C TRP A 317 27.18 -15.11 10.13
N GLY A 318 27.03 -16.17 10.93
CA GLY A 318 26.39 -16.10 12.24
C GLY A 318 27.10 -15.14 13.19
N GLU A 319 28.44 -15.22 13.25
CA GLU A 319 29.27 -14.32 14.07
C GLU A 319 29.17 -12.86 13.60
N LEU A 320 29.28 -12.61 12.29
CA LEU A 320 29.15 -11.27 11.71
C LEU A 320 27.77 -10.66 11.97
N SER A 321 26.70 -11.44 11.78
CA SER A 321 25.33 -10.98 11.99
C SER A 321 25.04 -10.70 13.47
N GLN A 322 25.53 -11.54 14.38
CA GLN A 322 25.42 -11.30 15.82
C GLN A 322 26.16 -10.03 16.22
N GLN A 323 27.43 -9.91 15.80
CA GLN A 323 28.26 -8.74 16.11
C GLN A 323 27.65 -7.46 15.54
N TYR A 324 27.14 -7.48 14.30
CA TYR A 324 26.43 -6.35 13.72
C TYR A 324 25.26 -5.94 14.61
N THR A 325 24.42 -6.89 15.02
CA THR A 325 23.20 -6.60 15.79
C THR A 325 23.55 -5.92 17.12
N GLU A 326 24.50 -6.48 17.86
CA GLU A 326 24.93 -5.95 19.15
C GLU A 326 25.57 -4.56 19.03
N GLU A 327 26.48 -4.37 18.07
CA GLU A 327 27.14 -3.08 17.85
C GLU A 327 26.18 -2.02 17.28
N TYR A 328 25.22 -2.42 16.45
CA TYR A 328 24.20 -1.50 15.91
C TYR A 328 23.34 -0.95 17.05
N GLU A 329 22.84 -1.82 17.95
CA GLU A 329 22.06 -1.37 19.12
C GLU A 329 22.85 -0.38 19.98
N GLN A 330 24.13 -0.69 20.27
CA GLN A 330 25.01 0.23 20.99
C GLN A 330 25.23 1.54 20.23
N CYS A 331 25.38 1.49 18.91
CA CYS A 331 25.51 2.67 18.07
C CYS A 331 24.27 3.55 18.17
N ILE A 332 23.07 2.95 18.05
CA ILE A 332 21.79 3.64 18.23
C ILE A 332 21.76 4.34 19.59
N GLU A 333 21.99 3.60 20.68
CA GLU A 333 21.97 4.16 22.04
C GLU A 333 22.96 5.32 22.22
N SER A 334 24.16 5.19 21.64
CA SER A 334 25.23 6.20 21.77
C SER A 334 24.98 7.50 21.02
N MET A 335 24.07 7.49 20.03
CA MET A 335 23.69 8.69 19.31
C MET A 335 22.47 9.38 19.91
N LEU A 336 21.63 8.70 20.69
CA LEU A 336 20.44 9.32 21.26
C LEU A 336 20.79 10.44 22.26
N PRO A 337 20.16 11.62 22.14
CA PRO A 337 20.32 12.69 23.10
C PRO A 337 19.69 12.30 24.46
N SER A 338 20.25 12.85 25.54
CA SER A 338 19.77 12.56 26.91
C SER A 338 18.33 13.00 27.18
N LYS A 339 17.81 13.93 26.37
CA LYS A 339 16.43 14.41 26.40
C LYS A 339 15.94 14.56 24.97
N LYS A 340 14.63 14.40 24.78
CA LYS A 340 13.98 14.71 23.49
C LYS A 340 14.22 16.18 23.11
N GLU A 341 14.69 16.39 21.90
CA GLU A 341 15.00 17.71 21.33
C GLU A 341 13.89 18.19 20.40
N GLU A 342 13.88 19.49 20.11
CA GLU A 342 13.11 20.03 18.99
C GLU A 342 13.80 19.65 17.67
N PHE A 343 13.01 19.51 16.61
CA PHE A 343 13.54 19.09 15.32
C PHE A 343 14.60 20.06 14.78
N ASN A 344 15.81 19.54 14.55
CA ASN A 344 16.90 20.24 13.88
C ASN A 344 17.62 19.26 12.94
N TYR A 345 17.57 19.54 11.64
CA TYR A 345 18.15 18.67 10.61
C TYR A 345 19.67 18.52 10.76
N GLU A 346 20.39 19.60 11.08
CA GLU A 346 21.86 19.59 11.18
C GLU A 346 22.35 18.79 12.40
N THR A 347 21.63 18.90 13.53
CA THR A 347 21.94 18.11 14.72
C THR A 347 21.76 16.61 14.45
N LEU A 348 20.67 16.24 13.78
CA LEU A 348 20.41 14.85 13.39
C LEU A 348 21.43 14.34 12.36
N HIS A 349 21.81 15.18 11.39
CA HIS A 349 22.88 14.88 10.44
C HIS A 349 24.18 14.52 11.15
N THR A 350 24.63 15.38 12.07
CA THR A 350 25.84 15.15 12.86
C THR A 350 25.75 13.86 13.69
N ALA A 351 24.56 13.52 14.20
CA ALA A 351 24.37 12.27 14.94
C ALA A 351 24.52 11.02 14.05
N LEU A 352 24.00 11.08 12.83
CA LEU A 352 24.06 9.97 11.87
C LEU A 352 25.45 9.78 11.22
N GLU A 353 26.38 10.72 11.40
CA GLU A 353 27.80 10.48 11.11
C GLU A 353 28.36 9.31 11.92
N LYS A 354 27.94 9.16 13.19
CA LYS A 354 28.34 8.01 14.02
C LYS A 354 27.85 6.69 13.44
N LEU A 355 26.61 6.68 12.92
CA LEU A 355 26.06 5.52 12.24
C LEU A 355 26.84 5.25 10.95
N SER A 356 27.24 6.28 10.21
CA SER A 356 28.08 6.11 9.02
C SER A 356 29.43 5.46 9.33
N ASP A 357 30.11 5.89 10.39
CA ASP A 357 31.36 5.27 10.83
C ASP A 357 31.16 3.81 11.25
N PHE A 358 30.04 3.49 11.89
CA PHE A 358 29.67 2.12 12.23
C PHE A 358 29.47 1.25 10.98
N GLU A 359 28.64 1.68 10.03
CA GLU A 359 28.36 0.91 8.80
C GLU A 359 29.64 0.66 8.00
N LYS A 360 30.51 1.67 7.87
CA LYS A 360 31.83 1.54 7.22
C LYS A 360 32.67 0.45 7.86
N ARG A 361 32.76 0.40 9.20
CA ARG A 361 33.48 -0.67 9.91
C ARG A 361 32.83 -2.03 9.74
N ALA A 362 31.50 -2.11 9.78
CA ALA A 362 30.77 -3.35 9.59
C ALA A 362 31.01 -3.94 8.20
N ASN A 363 30.96 -3.09 7.17
CA ASN A 363 31.23 -3.46 5.79
C ASN A 363 32.69 -3.91 5.57
N SER A 364 33.67 -3.25 6.20
CA SER A 364 35.06 -3.72 6.16
C SER A 364 35.21 -5.14 6.71
N ARG A 365 34.53 -5.49 7.82
CA ARG A 365 34.58 -6.85 8.37
C ARG A 365 34.01 -7.89 7.41
N VAL A 366 32.97 -7.54 6.66
CA VAL A 366 32.38 -8.43 5.65
C VAL A 366 33.39 -8.71 4.53
N ILE A 367 34.07 -7.69 4.02
CA ILE A 367 35.13 -7.86 3.02
C ILE A 367 36.27 -8.72 3.59
N GLU A 368 36.79 -8.35 4.77
CA GLU A 368 37.91 -9.04 5.43
C GLU A 368 37.62 -10.51 5.73
N SER A 369 36.36 -10.84 6.05
CA SER A 369 35.93 -12.22 6.30
C SER A 369 35.99 -13.11 5.05
N GLY A 370 35.92 -12.52 3.85
CA GLY A 370 35.83 -13.25 2.59
C GLY A 370 34.52 -14.03 2.41
N VAL A 371 33.46 -13.74 3.18
CA VAL A 371 32.19 -14.48 3.14
C VAL A 371 31.51 -14.45 1.75
N LEU A 372 31.75 -13.40 0.96
CA LEU A 372 31.22 -13.23 -0.39
C LEU A 372 32.16 -13.76 -1.50
N LYS A 373 33.34 -14.26 -1.13
CA LYS A 373 34.32 -14.77 -2.09
C LYS A 373 33.85 -16.08 -2.71
N GLY A 374 33.99 -16.20 -4.03
CA GLY A 374 33.65 -17.42 -4.75
C GLY A 374 32.18 -17.53 -5.15
N LEU A 375 31.35 -16.51 -4.91
CA LEU A 375 29.98 -16.43 -5.43
C LEU A 375 29.99 -16.37 -6.96
N ASN A 376 29.09 -17.12 -7.61
CA ASN A 376 28.93 -17.09 -9.06
C ASN A 376 27.95 -15.99 -9.48
N PHE A 377 28.29 -15.25 -10.53
CA PHE A 377 27.46 -14.17 -11.09
C PHE A 377 26.06 -14.64 -11.50
N GLU A 378 25.94 -15.80 -12.16
CA GLU A 378 24.65 -16.33 -12.63
C GLU A 378 23.75 -16.78 -11.46
N ASP A 379 24.35 -17.26 -10.36
CA ASP A 379 23.60 -17.62 -9.16
C ASP A 379 23.01 -16.37 -8.48
N ILE A 380 23.77 -15.26 -8.44
CA ILE A 380 23.28 -13.96 -7.94
C ILE A 380 22.13 -13.46 -8.82
N LYS A 381 22.30 -13.49 -10.14
CA LYS A 381 21.25 -13.07 -11.08
C LYS A 381 19.97 -13.88 -10.90
N ARG A 382 20.08 -15.22 -10.84
CA ARG A 382 18.94 -16.11 -10.61
C ARG A 382 18.26 -15.86 -9.27
N ALA A 383 19.02 -15.53 -8.23
CA ALA A 383 18.45 -15.19 -6.93
C ALA A 383 17.68 -13.86 -6.99
N GLY A 384 18.23 -12.85 -7.67
CA GLY A 384 17.55 -11.57 -7.92
C GLY A 384 16.25 -11.78 -8.69
N GLU A 385 16.25 -12.55 -9.78
CA GLU A 385 15.04 -12.85 -10.57
C GLU A 385 13.91 -13.52 -9.76
N ARG A 386 14.26 -14.23 -8.68
CA ARG A 386 13.33 -14.93 -7.78
C ARG A 386 13.02 -14.14 -6.51
N LEU A 387 13.61 -12.97 -6.35
CA LEU A 387 13.42 -12.12 -5.19
C LEU A 387 11.96 -11.65 -5.13
N ILE A 388 11.34 -11.85 -3.97
CA ILE A 388 9.97 -11.41 -3.75
C ILE A 388 10.02 -9.95 -3.32
N LEU A 389 9.46 -9.09 -4.18
CA LEU A 389 9.22 -7.69 -3.88
C LEU A 389 7.91 -7.55 -3.09
N GLN A 390 7.81 -6.49 -2.29
CA GLN A 390 6.61 -6.12 -1.55
C GLN A 390 5.42 -5.99 -2.51
N ASP A 391 4.25 -6.46 -2.07
CA ASP A 391 3.02 -6.38 -2.85
C ASP A 391 2.75 -4.93 -3.27
N GLY A 392 2.45 -4.73 -4.56
CA GLY A 392 2.20 -3.40 -5.15
C GLY A 392 3.44 -2.62 -5.62
N CYS A 393 4.64 -2.93 -5.12
CA CYS A 393 5.89 -2.21 -5.44
C CYS A 393 6.17 -2.16 -6.95
N THR A 394 6.30 -3.34 -7.59
CA THR A 394 6.57 -3.45 -9.03
C THR A 394 5.51 -2.76 -9.86
N ASN A 395 4.23 -2.92 -9.50
CA ASN A 395 3.13 -2.32 -10.25
C ASN A 395 3.15 -0.79 -10.18
N PHE A 396 3.44 -0.24 -9.00
CA PHE A 396 3.58 1.21 -8.81
C PHE A 396 4.73 1.76 -9.66
N LEU A 397 5.94 1.22 -9.50
CA LEU A 397 7.12 1.69 -10.25
C LEU A 397 6.93 1.56 -11.76
N GLN A 398 6.30 0.47 -12.23
CA GLN A 398 5.99 0.28 -13.65
C GLN A 398 5.04 1.35 -14.19
N LYS A 399 3.99 1.69 -13.45
CA LYS A 399 3.03 2.73 -13.89
C LYS A 399 3.70 4.09 -13.95
N ILE A 400 4.52 4.44 -12.95
CA ILE A 400 5.23 5.72 -12.90
C ILE A 400 6.22 5.86 -14.06
N VAL A 401 7.06 4.85 -14.29
CA VAL A 401 8.11 4.89 -15.32
C VAL A 401 7.52 4.89 -16.74
N LYS A 402 6.40 4.20 -16.96
CA LYS A 402 5.75 4.12 -18.28
C LYS A 402 4.91 5.33 -18.63
N ASP A 403 4.53 6.15 -17.67
CA ASP A 403 3.73 7.34 -17.92
C ASP A 403 4.63 8.52 -18.32
N GLU A 404 4.80 8.71 -19.63
CA GLU A 404 5.59 9.80 -20.20
C GLU A 404 5.10 11.19 -19.76
N ASN A 405 3.83 11.31 -19.34
CA ASN A 405 3.26 12.59 -18.89
C ASN A 405 3.73 12.98 -17.47
N LEU A 406 4.40 12.10 -16.74
CA LEU A 406 4.90 12.38 -15.40
C LEU A 406 6.34 12.87 -15.36
N ASN A 407 7.07 12.77 -16.48
CA ASN A 407 8.51 13.08 -16.55
C ASN A 407 9.26 12.53 -15.32
N ALA A 408 8.96 11.27 -14.98
CA ALA A 408 9.31 10.69 -13.70
C ALA A 408 10.67 10.00 -13.75
N HIS A 409 11.52 10.28 -12.77
CA HIS A 409 12.83 9.68 -12.61
C HIS A 409 12.83 8.86 -11.32
N VAL A 410 13.08 7.56 -11.44
CA VAL A 410 13.13 6.63 -10.31
C VAL A 410 14.58 6.27 -10.01
N HIS A 411 14.97 6.44 -8.76
CA HIS A 411 16.30 6.18 -8.23
C HIS A 411 16.22 5.26 -7.03
N LEU A 412 17.02 4.20 -7.01
CA LEU A 412 17.19 3.33 -5.84
C LEU A 412 18.51 3.66 -5.16
N LEU A 413 18.46 4.06 -3.90
CA LEU A 413 19.64 4.31 -3.07
C LEU A 413 19.72 3.20 -2.02
N SER A 414 20.68 2.29 -2.11
CA SER A 414 20.71 1.08 -1.28
C SER A 414 22.10 0.76 -0.77
N TYR A 415 22.17 0.17 0.43
CA TYR A 415 23.41 -0.38 0.99
C TYR A 415 23.80 -1.75 0.40
N CYS A 416 22.95 -2.34 -0.44
CA CYS A 416 23.16 -3.66 -1.00
C CYS A 416 24.59 -3.81 -1.53
N TRP A 417 25.25 -4.92 -1.18
CA TRP A 417 26.61 -5.21 -1.59
C TRP A 417 26.77 -5.59 -3.07
N CYS A 418 25.67 -5.74 -3.79
CA CYS A 418 25.69 -6.17 -5.19
C CYS A 418 24.53 -5.56 -5.99
N GLY A 419 24.82 -4.51 -6.76
CA GLY A 419 23.86 -3.85 -7.65
C GLY A 419 23.27 -4.78 -8.71
N ASP A 420 24.01 -5.81 -9.16
CA ASP A 420 23.49 -6.85 -10.06
C ASP A 420 22.27 -7.60 -9.50
N LEU A 421 22.23 -7.82 -8.18
CA LEU A 421 21.09 -8.47 -7.52
C LEU A 421 19.83 -7.60 -7.66
N ILE A 422 19.96 -6.29 -7.41
CA ILE A 422 18.89 -5.31 -7.54
C ILE A 422 18.43 -5.25 -9.00
N ARG A 423 19.37 -5.12 -9.95
CA ARG A 423 19.08 -5.10 -11.39
C ARG A 423 18.29 -6.33 -11.81
N ALA A 424 18.73 -7.52 -11.41
CA ALA A 424 18.02 -8.77 -11.73
C ALA A 424 16.62 -8.85 -11.12
N ALA A 425 16.41 -8.33 -9.91
CA ALA A 425 15.11 -8.29 -9.25
C ALA A 425 14.08 -7.39 -9.97
N PHE A 426 14.52 -6.27 -10.53
CA PHE A 426 13.63 -5.38 -11.28
C PHE A 426 13.47 -5.78 -12.74
N SER A 427 14.51 -6.34 -13.38
CA SER A 427 14.42 -6.84 -14.76
C SER A 427 13.42 -8.00 -14.91
N SER A 428 13.30 -8.90 -13.92
CA SER A 428 12.26 -9.95 -13.93
C SER A 428 10.85 -9.36 -13.91
N GLY A 429 10.70 -8.18 -13.29
CA GLY A 429 9.51 -7.35 -13.29
C GLY A 429 9.41 -6.38 -14.48
N GLY A 430 10.26 -6.45 -15.50
CA GLY A 430 10.21 -5.55 -16.67
C GLY A 430 10.46 -4.07 -16.34
N LEU A 431 11.31 -3.81 -15.35
CA LEU A 431 11.70 -2.47 -14.87
C LEU A 431 13.19 -2.18 -15.12
N ASP A 432 13.62 -2.24 -16.39
CA ASP A 432 15.03 -2.01 -16.77
C ASP A 432 15.48 -0.54 -16.72
N VAL A 433 14.56 0.39 -16.44
CA VAL A 433 14.76 1.84 -16.55
C VAL A 433 15.03 2.50 -15.18
N VAL A 434 15.04 1.72 -14.09
CA VAL A 434 15.28 2.25 -12.74
C VAL A 434 16.78 2.53 -12.55
N ASN A 435 17.13 3.73 -12.10
CA ASN A 435 18.52 4.09 -11.83
C ASN A 435 18.93 3.52 -10.47
N ILE A 436 19.93 2.65 -10.45
CA ILE A 436 20.37 1.97 -9.21
C ILE A 436 21.70 2.57 -8.76
N HIS A 437 21.74 2.95 -7.48
CA HIS A 437 22.90 3.51 -6.78
C HIS A 437 23.12 2.64 -5.55
N ALA A 438 24.04 1.68 -5.68
CA ALA A 438 24.34 0.67 -4.67
C ALA A 438 25.81 0.25 -4.77
N ASN A 439 26.28 -0.57 -3.84
CA ASN A 439 27.65 -1.09 -3.92
C ASN A 439 27.73 -2.19 -4.98
N GLU A 440 28.93 -2.39 -5.54
CA GLU A 440 29.16 -3.37 -6.61
C GLU A 440 30.17 -4.44 -6.19
N LEU A 441 29.77 -5.71 -6.33
CA LEU A 441 30.65 -6.84 -6.02
C LEU A 441 31.67 -7.00 -7.15
N SER A 442 32.95 -7.17 -6.80
CA SER A 442 34.01 -7.35 -7.80
C SER A 442 34.09 -8.80 -8.28
N PHE A 443 34.19 -8.99 -9.59
CA PHE A 443 34.26 -10.32 -10.22
C PHE A 443 35.57 -10.51 -10.98
N GLN A 444 36.11 -11.72 -10.90
CA GLN A 444 37.09 -12.23 -11.85
C GLN A 444 36.39 -13.28 -12.71
N GLU A 445 36.29 -13.00 -14.01
CA GLU A 445 35.42 -13.74 -14.94
C GLU A 445 33.97 -13.75 -14.47
N SER A 446 33.48 -14.85 -13.89
CA SER A 446 32.11 -14.99 -13.37
C SER A 446 32.08 -15.32 -11.87
N VAL A 447 33.21 -15.18 -11.18
CA VAL A 447 33.37 -15.54 -9.78
C VAL A 447 33.78 -14.32 -8.96
N SER A 448 33.04 -14.05 -7.89
CA SER A 448 33.30 -12.95 -6.97
C SER A 448 34.67 -13.09 -6.31
N THR A 449 35.44 -12.01 -6.28
CA THR A 449 36.72 -11.93 -5.56
C THR A 449 36.52 -11.79 -4.05
N GLY A 450 35.31 -11.41 -3.61
CA GLY A 450 34.97 -11.03 -2.24
C GLY A 450 35.17 -9.54 -1.95
N GLU A 451 35.77 -8.79 -2.86
CA GLU A 451 35.91 -7.33 -2.76
C GLU A 451 34.62 -6.63 -3.18
N ILE A 452 34.29 -5.52 -2.51
CA ILE A 452 33.10 -4.72 -2.78
C ILE A 452 33.54 -3.28 -3.09
N ILE A 453 33.08 -2.74 -4.21
CA ILE A 453 33.23 -1.34 -4.58
C ILE A 453 32.14 -0.57 -3.82
N MET A 454 32.56 0.19 -2.80
CA MET A 454 31.66 0.93 -1.92
C MET A 454 31.27 2.27 -2.52
N GLU A 455 30.10 2.34 -3.16
CA GLU A 455 29.52 3.58 -3.68
C GLU A 455 28.52 4.20 -2.70
N VAL A 456 27.67 3.38 -2.07
CA VAL A 456 26.63 3.80 -1.12
C VAL A 456 26.63 2.82 0.06
N GLN A 457 27.35 3.16 1.13
CA GLN A 457 27.52 2.25 2.28
C GLN A 457 27.01 2.81 3.61
N SER A 458 26.52 4.04 3.62
CA SER A 458 26.13 4.72 4.86
C SER A 458 25.08 5.82 4.65
N PRO A 459 24.48 6.34 5.75
CA PRO A 459 23.43 7.36 5.64
C PRO A 459 23.95 8.66 5.00
N ILE A 460 25.22 8.97 5.22
CA ILE A 460 25.89 10.13 4.64
C ILE A 460 26.12 9.94 3.13
N ASP A 461 26.54 8.76 2.71
CA ASP A 461 26.71 8.47 1.28
C ASP A 461 25.35 8.52 0.55
N LYS A 462 24.25 8.06 1.19
CA LYS A 462 22.90 8.17 0.65
C LYS A 462 22.48 9.63 0.42
N ILE A 463 22.71 10.52 1.40
CA ILE A 463 22.31 11.93 1.25
C ILE A 463 23.19 12.67 0.23
N GLU A 464 24.47 12.32 0.15
CA GLU A 464 25.37 12.85 -0.88
C GLU A 464 24.93 12.41 -2.29
N ALA A 465 24.59 11.14 -2.47
CA ALA A 465 24.07 10.62 -3.74
C ALA A 465 22.73 11.30 -4.11
N PHE A 466 21.82 11.45 -3.14
CA PHE A 466 20.56 12.18 -3.32
C PHE A 466 20.82 13.61 -3.82
N ASP A 467 21.74 14.34 -3.17
CA ASP A 467 22.07 15.72 -3.55
C ASP A 467 22.71 15.82 -4.93
N GLN A 468 23.63 14.92 -5.26
CA GLN A 468 24.28 14.88 -6.57
C GLN A 468 23.27 14.64 -7.69
N ILE A 469 22.30 13.72 -7.48
CA ILE A 469 21.25 13.42 -8.45
C ILE A 469 20.36 14.65 -8.68
N ILE A 470 19.95 15.33 -7.61
CA ILE A 470 19.13 16.55 -7.71
C ILE A 470 19.89 17.69 -8.37
N GLN A 471 21.18 17.89 -8.03
CA GLN A 471 22.03 18.91 -8.66
C GLN A 471 22.28 18.62 -10.14
N GLY A 472 22.41 17.35 -10.53
CA GLY A 472 22.51 16.92 -11.92
C GLY A 472 21.24 17.21 -12.74
N CYS A 473 20.12 17.45 -12.07
CA CYS A 473 18.82 17.80 -12.67
C CYS A 473 18.55 19.31 -12.67
N SER A 474 19.59 20.15 -12.68
CA SER A 474 19.51 21.62 -12.56
C SER A 474 19.01 22.36 -13.82
N ASP A 475 17.94 21.85 -14.45
CA ASP A 475 17.22 22.59 -15.49
C ASP A 475 16.14 23.52 -14.91
N ASP A 476 15.43 24.27 -15.76
CA ASP A 476 14.39 25.22 -15.34
C ASP A 476 13.12 24.52 -14.78
N LYS A 477 13.10 23.19 -14.63
CA LYS A 477 11.93 22.45 -14.14
C LYS A 477 11.87 22.44 -12.61
N ARG A 478 10.64 22.42 -12.09
CA ARG A 478 10.34 22.24 -10.68
C ARG A 478 10.39 20.76 -10.32
N ASN A 479 11.31 20.39 -9.43
CA ASN A 479 11.39 19.04 -8.90
C ASN A 479 10.41 18.86 -7.73
N LEU A 480 9.60 17.80 -7.78
CA LEU A 480 8.89 17.26 -6.61
C LEU A 480 9.65 16.01 -6.17
N THR A 481 10.30 16.08 -5.01
CA THR A 481 11.14 15.02 -4.49
C THR A 481 10.41 14.16 -3.47
N VAL A 482 10.50 12.85 -3.64
CA VAL A 482 9.85 11.87 -2.77
C VAL A 482 10.88 10.84 -2.38
N TYR A 483 11.00 10.54 -1.10
CA TYR A 483 11.84 9.46 -0.62
C TYR A 483 11.00 8.42 0.12
N ILE A 484 11.19 7.15 -0.22
CA ILE A 484 10.53 6.01 0.41
C ILE A 484 11.59 5.14 1.09
N GLY A 485 11.46 4.87 2.39
CA GLY A 485 12.43 4.06 3.13
C GLY A 485 11.84 3.47 4.40
N ASP A 486 12.58 2.60 5.07
CA ASP A 486 12.11 1.90 6.28
C ASP A 486 13.07 2.01 7.48
N SER A 487 14.30 2.50 7.26
CA SER A 487 15.39 2.37 8.20
C SER A 487 15.92 3.72 8.74
N VAL A 488 16.72 3.66 9.81
CA VAL A 488 17.45 4.83 10.35
C VAL A 488 18.40 5.41 9.29
N GLY A 489 18.95 4.57 8.42
CA GLY A 489 19.87 4.99 7.37
C GLY A 489 19.23 5.86 6.29
N ASP A 490 17.91 5.82 6.20
CA ASP A 490 17.13 6.62 5.24
C ASP A 490 16.71 7.97 5.80
N LEU A 491 16.87 8.19 7.12
CA LEU A 491 16.22 9.29 7.84
C LEU A 491 16.60 10.68 7.29
N LEU A 492 17.85 10.86 6.86
CA LEU A 492 18.29 12.13 6.24
C LEU A 492 17.59 12.39 4.91
N CYS A 493 17.57 11.39 4.02
CA CYS A 493 16.92 11.52 2.71
C CYS A 493 15.40 11.67 2.85
N LEU A 494 14.78 10.91 3.76
CA LEU A 494 13.37 11.02 4.13
C LEU A 494 13.00 12.44 4.55
N LEU A 495 13.82 13.06 5.39
CA LEU A 495 13.58 14.41 5.87
C LEU A 495 13.95 15.49 4.85
N LYS A 496 14.89 15.23 3.95
CA LYS A 496 15.32 16.21 2.94
C LYS A 496 14.34 16.30 1.76
N ALA A 497 13.74 15.19 1.36
CA ALA A 497 12.73 15.16 0.31
C ALA A 497 11.50 16.00 0.67
N ASP A 498 10.79 16.51 -0.34
CA ASP A 498 9.53 17.26 -0.14
C ASP A 498 8.46 16.40 0.54
N ILE A 499 8.48 15.10 0.25
CA ILE A 499 7.62 14.08 0.85
C ILE A 499 8.48 12.89 1.27
N GLY A 500 8.70 12.73 2.57
CA GLY A 500 9.30 11.53 3.16
C GLY A 500 8.22 10.51 3.55
N ILE A 501 8.29 9.30 3.00
CA ILE A 501 7.36 8.21 3.27
C ILE A 501 8.12 7.05 3.91
N VAL A 502 7.73 6.71 5.13
CA VAL A 502 8.23 5.57 5.87
C VAL A 502 7.32 4.38 5.63
N ILE A 503 7.89 3.27 5.17
CA ILE A 503 7.21 1.96 5.11
C ILE A 503 7.73 1.07 6.23
N GLY A 504 6.87 0.19 6.74
CA GLY A 504 7.25 -0.75 7.80
C GLY A 504 7.21 -0.17 9.23
N SER A 505 7.80 -0.94 10.15
CA SER A 505 7.60 -0.78 11.60
C SER A 505 8.91 -0.70 12.40
N SER A 506 10.01 -0.30 11.77
CA SER A 506 11.33 -0.16 12.40
C SER A 506 11.26 0.63 13.71
N SER A 507 11.55 -0.05 14.83
CA SER A 507 11.54 0.55 16.17
C SER A 507 12.72 1.50 16.38
N SER A 508 13.88 1.20 15.80
CA SER A 508 15.06 2.07 15.85
C SER A 508 14.81 3.38 15.11
N LEU A 509 14.19 3.33 13.91
CA LEU A 509 13.84 4.54 13.14
C LEU A 509 12.93 5.46 13.96
N ARG A 510 11.88 4.89 14.57
CA ARG A 510 10.93 5.66 15.39
C ARG A 510 11.60 6.21 16.63
N THR A 511 12.38 5.40 17.34
CA THR A 511 13.12 5.83 18.55
C THR A 511 14.07 6.98 18.23
N VAL A 512 14.89 6.87 17.19
CA VAL A 512 15.83 7.93 16.79
C VAL A 512 15.04 9.18 16.37
N GLY A 513 14.09 9.04 15.44
CA GLY A 513 13.27 10.16 15.00
C GLY A 513 12.57 10.89 16.15
N ASP A 514 11.96 10.15 17.08
CA ASP A 514 11.25 10.72 18.23
C ASP A 514 12.16 11.53 19.15
N HIS A 515 13.40 11.09 19.38
CA HIS A 515 14.36 11.82 20.22
C HIS A 515 14.87 13.09 19.53
N TYR A 516 14.94 13.09 18.20
CA TYR A 516 15.33 14.23 17.37
C TYR A 516 14.14 15.08 16.90
N GLY A 517 12.98 14.95 17.53
CA GLY A 517 11.81 15.80 17.27
C GLY A 517 11.08 15.53 15.96
N VAL A 518 11.37 14.43 15.26
CA VAL A 518 10.65 14.00 14.06
C VAL A 518 9.26 13.49 14.45
N SER A 519 8.24 13.85 13.68
CA SER A 519 6.87 13.39 13.83
C SER A 519 6.52 12.38 12.74
N PHE A 520 6.11 11.19 13.14
CA PHE A 520 5.60 10.15 12.24
C PHE A 520 4.07 10.22 12.19
N VAL A 521 3.52 10.59 11.04
CA VAL A 521 2.08 10.78 10.84
C VAL A 521 1.57 9.73 9.86
N PRO A 522 0.52 8.94 10.17
CA PRO A 522 -0.05 8.03 9.18
C PRO A 522 -0.51 8.79 7.93
N LEU A 523 -0.20 8.23 6.75
CA LEU A 523 -0.30 8.94 5.48
C LEU A 523 -1.72 9.48 5.23
N PHE A 524 -2.75 8.65 5.42
CA PHE A 524 -4.14 9.07 5.23
C PHE A 524 -4.58 10.24 6.14
N PRO A 525 -4.49 10.16 7.50
CA PRO A 525 -4.74 11.30 8.37
C PRO A 525 -3.93 12.55 8.01
N GLY A 526 -2.65 12.35 7.65
CA GLY A 526 -1.76 13.42 7.20
C GLY A 526 -2.28 14.15 5.96
N LEU A 527 -2.76 13.40 4.96
CA LEU A 527 -3.36 13.94 3.74
C LEU A 527 -4.67 14.66 4.01
N VAL A 528 -5.52 14.13 4.89
CA VAL A 528 -6.77 14.79 5.28
C VAL A 528 -6.49 16.15 5.93
N LYS A 529 -5.48 16.21 6.82
CA LYS A 529 -5.02 17.47 7.40
C LYS A 529 -4.50 18.44 6.33
N LYS A 530 -3.67 17.96 5.40
CA LYS A 530 -3.16 18.78 4.28
C LYS A 530 -4.27 19.29 3.37
N GLN A 531 -5.29 18.49 3.09
CA GLN A 531 -6.45 18.93 2.32
C GLN A 531 -7.24 20.02 3.05
N LYS A 532 -7.40 19.90 4.38
CA LYS A 532 -8.05 20.94 5.21
C LYS A 532 -7.28 22.26 5.16
N GLU A 533 -5.95 22.21 5.26
CA GLU A 533 -5.06 23.38 5.13
C GLU A 533 -5.12 23.99 3.71
N TYR A 534 -5.18 23.15 2.67
CA TYR A 534 -5.16 23.59 1.29
C TYR A 534 -6.40 24.40 0.88
N GLY A 535 -7.57 24.02 1.40
CA GLY A 535 -8.82 24.77 1.19
C GLY A 535 -8.82 26.18 1.80
N ALA A 536 -7.95 26.45 2.80
CA ALA A 536 -7.87 27.74 3.48
C ALA A 536 -6.92 28.74 2.78
N ASP A 537 -5.76 28.27 2.31
CA ASP A 537 -4.66 29.16 1.90
C ASP A 537 -4.41 29.22 0.38
N GLY A 538 -5.05 28.37 -0.44
CA GLY A 538 -4.98 28.41 -1.91
C GLY A 538 -3.56 28.29 -2.54
N SER A 539 -2.53 28.05 -1.73
CA SER A 539 -1.12 28.13 -2.14
C SER A 539 -0.58 26.78 -2.64
N CYS A 540 0.32 26.83 -3.64
CA CYS A 540 0.82 25.70 -4.44
C CYS A 540 1.96 24.89 -3.76
N CYS A 541 2.41 25.24 -2.55
CA CYS A 541 3.52 24.54 -1.89
C CYS A 541 3.09 23.89 -0.56
N ILE A 542 2.28 22.84 -0.67
CA ILE A 542 1.73 22.06 0.47
C ILE A 542 2.81 21.18 1.12
N TRP A 543 3.74 20.69 0.29
CA TRP A 543 4.84 19.80 0.65
C TRP A 543 6.13 20.61 0.78
N LYS A 544 6.89 20.33 1.84
CA LYS A 544 8.15 21.00 2.14
C LYS A 544 9.09 20.01 2.81
N GLY A 545 10.29 19.90 2.26
CA GLY A 545 11.40 19.21 2.93
C GLY A 545 11.76 19.88 4.25
N GLN A 546 12.45 19.12 5.09
CA GLN A 546 12.94 19.51 6.42
C GLN A 546 11.84 20.07 7.34
N SER A 547 10.61 19.62 7.17
CA SER A 547 9.49 20.01 8.05
C SER A 547 9.49 19.30 9.40
N GLY A 548 10.34 18.28 9.57
CA GLY A 548 10.32 17.38 10.72
C GLY A 548 9.14 16.40 10.72
N VAL A 549 8.34 16.34 9.65
CA VAL A 549 7.20 15.44 9.50
C VAL A 549 7.49 14.38 8.44
N LEU A 550 7.32 13.12 8.82
CA LEU A 550 7.39 11.96 7.93
C LEU A 550 6.05 11.24 7.90
N TYR A 551 5.66 10.75 6.73
CA TYR A 551 4.39 10.05 6.55
C TYR A 551 4.60 8.55 6.62
N THR A 552 3.78 7.82 7.38
CA THR A 552 3.88 6.35 7.44
C THR A 552 2.83 5.70 6.56
N ALA A 553 3.28 4.84 5.64
CA ALA A 553 2.43 4.02 4.78
C ALA A 553 2.37 2.57 5.29
N SER A 554 1.20 1.93 5.17
CA SER A 554 1.01 0.51 5.52
C SER A 554 1.58 -0.42 4.45
N GLY A 555 1.76 0.06 3.22
CA GLY A 555 2.24 -0.69 2.08
C GLY A 555 2.28 0.16 0.81
N TRP A 556 2.68 -0.44 -0.30
CA TRP A 556 2.78 0.26 -1.59
C TRP A 556 1.43 0.66 -2.18
N ASP A 557 0.32 0.06 -1.75
CA ASP A 557 -1.02 0.49 -2.19
C ASP A 557 -1.37 1.90 -1.70
N ASP A 558 -0.99 2.26 -0.46
CA ASP A 558 -1.17 3.62 0.07
C ASP A 558 -0.37 4.64 -0.76
N ILE A 559 0.86 4.27 -1.11
CA ILE A 559 1.76 5.08 -1.96
C ILE A 559 1.16 5.20 -3.36
N HIS A 560 0.70 4.09 -3.94
CA HIS A 560 0.04 4.08 -5.24
C HIS A 560 -1.15 5.04 -5.27
N ALA A 561 -2.01 4.99 -4.25
CA ALA A 561 -3.18 5.83 -4.18
C ALA A 561 -2.83 7.33 -4.05
N LEU A 562 -1.80 7.66 -3.26
CA LEU A 562 -1.27 9.03 -3.15
C LEU A 562 -0.84 9.60 -4.50
N PHE A 563 -0.09 8.82 -5.30
CA PHE A 563 0.50 9.31 -6.54
C PHE A 563 -0.43 9.23 -7.73
N LEU A 564 -1.08 8.08 -7.94
CA LEU A 564 -1.78 7.72 -9.16
C LEU A 564 -3.30 7.71 -9.01
N GLY A 565 -3.80 7.57 -7.76
CA GLY A 565 -5.21 7.30 -7.54
C GLY A 565 -5.53 5.83 -7.84
N HIS A 566 -6.58 5.58 -8.63
CA HIS A 566 -7.08 4.22 -8.93
C HIS A 566 -6.45 3.56 -10.17
#